data_AF-A0A7K3DM72-F1
#
_entry.id   AF-A0A7K3DM72-F1
#
_cell.length_a   1.000
_cell.length_b   1.000
_cell.length_c   1.000
_cell.angle_alpha   90.00
_cell.angle_beta   90.00
_cell.angle_gamma   90.00
#
_symmetry.space_group_name_H-M   'P 1'
#
loop_
_entity.id
_entity.type
_entity.pdbx_description
1 polymer ?
#
loop_
_entity_poly.entity_id
_entity_poly.type
_entity_poly.pdbx_seq_one_letter_code
_entity_poly.pdbx_strand_id
1 'polypeptide(L)'
;KRLVFMGGAAEVPGNITPVAEFNAWADPDAADLVVSSGIPYTMVGLDATHGWRFTKEHLAVLEDAGEGQALTARLMRFYLDAYPEAEGSPLHDPLAVGVCADESFVTAADGTVVVECASELTRGKTVFIPYDSDYPRDYYTESPLVAARTAHRGRVALGTGPRDFTADFVAALLKRPAVV
;
A
#
# COMPACT_ATOMS: atom_id res chain seq x y z
N LYS A 1 -10.01 12.82 11.04
CA LYS A 1 -9.96 12.52 9.59
C LYS A 1 -8.48 12.35 9.23
N ARG A 2 -8.12 11.33 8.44
CA ARG A 2 -6.74 11.01 8.04
C ARG A 2 -6.70 10.68 6.55
N LEU A 3 -5.53 10.80 5.93
CA LEU A 3 -5.28 10.27 4.59
C LEU A 3 -4.92 8.78 4.71
N VAL A 4 -5.44 7.94 3.83
CA VAL A 4 -4.93 6.57 3.63
C VAL A 4 -4.69 6.41 2.14
N PHE A 5 -3.47 6.07 1.77
CA PHE A 5 -3.09 5.97 0.36
C PHE A 5 -2.27 4.70 0.10
N MET A 6 -2.45 4.15 -1.10
CA MET A 6 -1.60 3.07 -1.59
C MET A 6 -0.37 3.68 -2.24
N GLY A 7 0.82 3.25 -1.80
CA GLY A 7 2.08 3.63 -2.41
C GLY A 7 3.26 3.41 -1.49
N GLY A 8 4.45 3.33 -2.07
CA GLY A 8 5.70 3.15 -1.36
C GLY A 8 6.07 1.69 -1.07
N ALA A 9 7.33 1.50 -0.71
CA ALA A 9 7.94 0.26 -0.26
C ALA A 9 8.99 0.62 0.80
N ALA A 10 8.72 0.31 2.07
CA ALA A 10 9.53 0.77 3.20
C ALA A 10 10.67 -0.19 3.53
N GLU A 11 10.35 -1.46 3.73
CA GLU A 11 11.24 -2.54 4.16
C GLU A 11 11.40 -3.62 3.09
N VAL A 12 10.60 -3.57 2.03
CA VAL A 12 10.63 -4.51 0.90
C VAL A 12 11.16 -3.87 -0.40
N PRO A 13 11.56 -4.67 -1.40
CA PRO A 13 11.93 -4.15 -2.72
C PRO A 13 10.78 -3.42 -3.42
N GLY A 14 11.14 -2.50 -4.31
CA GLY A 14 10.19 -1.83 -5.21
C GLY A 14 9.68 -2.74 -6.33
N ASN A 15 8.66 -2.29 -7.06
CA ASN A 15 8.06 -3.02 -8.18
C ASN A 15 8.37 -2.40 -9.55
N ILE A 16 8.74 -1.11 -9.62
CA ILE A 16 9.16 -0.44 -10.87
C ILE A 16 10.67 -0.21 -10.94
N THR A 17 11.31 0.02 -9.79
CA THR A 17 12.77 -0.05 -9.63
C THR A 17 13.10 -0.94 -8.43
N PRO A 18 14.37 -1.33 -8.21
CA PRO A 18 14.73 -2.16 -7.06
C PRO A 18 14.34 -1.57 -5.69
N VAL A 19 14.12 -0.25 -5.60
CA VAL A 19 13.88 0.46 -4.34
C VAL A 19 12.62 1.32 -4.32
N ALA A 20 11.87 1.40 -5.42
CA ALA A 20 10.70 2.26 -5.51
C ALA A 20 9.46 1.50 -6.01
N GLU A 21 8.35 1.79 -5.34
CA GLU A 21 7.01 1.42 -5.77
C GLU A 21 6.53 2.42 -6.84
N PHE A 22 5.72 1.94 -7.79
CA PHE A 22 5.26 2.67 -8.97
C PHE A 22 4.63 4.04 -8.67
N ASN A 23 3.64 4.15 -7.78
CA ASN A 23 2.97 5.41 -7.49
C ASN A 23 3.93 6.46 -6.90
N ALA A 24 4.78 6.05 -5.94
CA ALA A 24 5.81 6.93 -5.38
C ALA A 24 6.91 7.29 -6.39
N TRP A 25 7.25 6.38 -7.30
CA TRP A 25 8.20 6.63 -8.38
C TRP A 25 7.63 7.53 -9.48
N ALA A 26 6.34 7.42 -9.80
CA ALA A 26 5.73 8.19 -10.87
C ALA A 26 5.85 9.69 -10.59
N ASP A 27 5.53 10.11 -9.36
CA ASP A 27 5.64 11.50 -8.90
C ASP A 27 6.15 11.57 -7.44
N PRO A 28 7.48 11.49 -7.23
CA PRO A 28 8.07 11.51 -5.90
C PRO A 28 7.98 12.89 -5.25
N ASP A 29 7.97 13.97 -6.04
CA ASP A 29 7.81 15.33 -5.54
C ASP A 29 6.41 15.52 -4.94
N ALA A 30 5.36 15.01 -5.61
CA ALA A 30 4.01 14.98 -5.05
C ALA A 30 3.93 14.08 -3.81
N ALA A 31 4.59 12.92 -3.82
CA ALA A 31 4.62 12.04 -2.66
C ALA A 31 5.32 12.69 -1.44
N ASP A 32 6.45 13.39 -1.63
CA ASP A 32 7.15 14.15 -0.58
C ASP A 32 6.24 15.23 0.00
N LEU A 33 5.53 15.98 -0.86
CA LEU A 33 4.56 17.00 -0.44
C LEU A 33 3.41 16.40 0.38
N VAL A 34 2.89 15.23 0.00
CA VAL A 34 1.81 14.56 0.74
C VAL A 34 2.27 14.15 2.13
N VAL A 35 3.41 13.45 2.25
CA VAL A 35 3.90 12.97 3.55
C VAL A 35 4.42 14.10 4.44
N SER A 36 4.87 15.21 3.87
CA SER A 36 5.29 16.42 4.60
C SER A 36 4.17 17.45 4.82
N SER A 37 2.95 17.19 4.38
CA SER A 37 1.84 18.16 4.48
C SER A 37 1.37 18.48 5.90
N GLY A 38 1.76 17.67 6.89
CA GLY A 38 1.24 17.71 8.26
C GLY A 38 -0.15 17.11 8.43
N ILE A 39 -0.76 16.59 7.36
CA ILE A 39 -2.00 15.81 7.45
C ILE A 39 -1.65 14.41 7.97
N PRO A 40 -2.30 13.91 9.05
CA PRO A 40 -2.09 12.54 9.50
C PRO A 40 -2.38 11.54 8.37
N TYR A 41 -1.46 10.63 8.10
CA TYR A 41 -1.58 9.67 7.02
C TYR A 41 -1.24 8.24 7.46
N THR A 42 -1.81 7.27 6.73
CA THR A 42 -1.37 5.88 6.71
C THR A 42 -0.91 5.52 5.30
N MET A 43 0.36 5.20 5.15
CA MET A 43 0.94 4.70 3.89
C MET A 43 0.74 3.18 3.82
N VAL A 44 0.05 2.71 2.80
CA VAL A 44 -0.18 1.28 2.54
C VAL A 44 0.68 0.85 1.35
N GLY A 45 1.89 0.41 1.66
CA GLY A 45 2.92 0.08 0.66
C GLY A 45 2.94 -1.39 0.24
N LEU A 46 3.97 -1.74 -0.52
CA LEU A 46 4.26 -3.12 -0.95
C LEU A 46 4.48 -4.07 0.23
N ASP A 47 4.93 -3.54 1.37
CA ASP A 47 5.15 -4.25 2.63
C ASP A 47 3.90 -5.01 3.09
N ALA A 48 2.73 -4.36 2.99
CA ALA A 48 1.45 -4.95 3.36
C ALA A 48 0.72 -5.57 2.16
N THR A 49 0.73 -4.90 1.01
CA THR A 49 -0.13 -5.28 -0.13
C THR A 49 0.27 -6.61 -0.76
N HIS A 50 1.57 -6.95 -0.78
CA HIS A 50 2.02 -8.26 -1.27
C HIS A 50 1.51 -9.44 -0.43
N GLY A 51 1.08 -9.22 0.80
CA GLY A 51 0.55 -10.28 1.67
C GLY A 51 -0.91 -10.65 1.40
N TRP A 52 -1.68 -9.78 0.75
CA TRP A 52 -3.09 -10.02 0.45
C TRP A 52 -3.30 -10.26 -1.05
N ARG A 53 -3.41 -11.54 -1.43
CA ARG A 53 -3.51 -11.95 -2.83
C ARG A 53 -4.92 -12.41 -3.20
N PHE A 54 -5.40 -11.94 -4.33
CA PHE A 54 -6.55 -12.50 -5.02
C PHE A 54 -6.09 -13.67 -5.90
N THR A 55 -6.82 -14.78 -5.90
CA THR A 55 -6.40 -16.04 -6.53
C THR A 55 -7.45 -16.58 -7.50
N LYS A 56 -7.13 -17.68 -8.20
CA LYS A 56 -8.06 -18.34 -9.13
C LYS A 56 -9.28 -18.92 -8.41
N GLU A 57 -9.12 -19.34 -7.16
CA GLU A 57 -10.21 -19.82 -6.31
C GLU A 57 -11.18 -18.69 -5.98
N HIS A 58 -10.67 -17.50 -5.67
CA HIS A 58 -11.50 -16.31 -5.45
C HIS A 58 -12.22 -15.87 -6.73
N LEU A 59 -11.58 -15.99 -7.90
CA LEU A 59 -12.21 -15.72 -9.18
C LEU A 59 -13.37 -16.69 -9.45
N ALA A 60 -13.19 -17.98 -9.20
CA ALA A 60 -14.24 -18.98 -9.39
C ALA A 60 -15.50 -18.65 -8.57
N VAL A 61 -15.33 -18.17 -7.33
CA VAL A 61 -16.45 -17.69 -6.49
C VAL A 61 -17.22 -16.54 -7.15
N LEU A 62 -16.54 -15.60 -7.80
CA LEU A 62 -17.20 -14.50 -8.51
C LEU A 62 -17.93 -14.97 -9.78
N GLU A 63 -17.40 -15.98 -10.46
CA GLU A 63 -18.00 -16.53 -11.69
C GLU A 63 -19.24 -17.37 -11.40
N ASP A 64 -19.21 -18.14 -10.31
CA ASP A 64 -20.33 -18.94 -9.85
C ASP A 64 -21.49 -18.08 -9.31
N ALA A 65 -21.23 -16.82 -8.95
CA ALA A 65 -22.25 -15.89 -8.46
C ALA A 65 -23.23 -15.40 -9.56
N GLY A 66 -22.99 -15.72 -10.83
CA GLY A 66 -23.89 -15.46 -11.95
C GLY A 66 -23.75 -14.09 -12.60
N GLU A 67 -24.69 -13.74 -13.48
CA GLU A 67 -24.60 -12.56 -14.38
C GLU A 67 -24.38 -11.24 -13.64
N GLY A 68 -24.86 -11.13 -12.39
CA GLY A 68 -24.68 -9.95 -11.54
C GLY A 68 -23.22 -9.61 -11.22
N GLN A 69 -22.29 -10.56 -11.39
CA GLN A 69 -20.85 -10.36 -11.14
C GLN A 69 -19.99 -10.49 -12.41
N ALA A 70 -20.60 -10.68 -13.58
CA ALA A 70 -19.87 -10.98 -14.82
C ALA A 70 -18.81 -9.93 -15.17
N LEU A 71 -19.12 -8.64 -15.00
CA LEU A 71 -18.15 -7.56 -15.25
C LEU A 71 -16.98 -7.61 -14.25
N THR A 72 -17.29 -7.74 -12.96
CA THR A 72 -16.28 -7.83 -11.88
C THR A 72 -15.36 -9.03 -12.10
N ALA A 73 -15.93 -10.20 -12.36
CA ALA A 73 -15.18 -11.41 -12.65
C ALA A 73 -14.27 -11.22 -13.87
N ARG A 74 -14.77 -10.60 -14.95
CA ARG A 74 -13.96 -10.31 -16.15
C ARG A 74 -12.78 -9.38 -15.84
N LEU A 75 -12.98 -8.32 -15.04
CA LEU A 75 -11.92 -7.40 -14.66
C LEU A 75 -10.87 -8.07 -13.77
N MET A 76 -11.31 -8.85 -12.78
CA MET A 76 -10.40 -9.58 -11.89
C MET A 76 -9.64 -10.69 -12.61
N ARG A 77 -10.27 -11.36 -13.58
CA ARG A 77 -9.61 -12.31 -14.48
C ARG A 77 -8.50 -11.65 -15.28
N PHE A 78 -8.78 -10.51 -15.90
CA PHE A 78 -7.76 -9.72 -16.61
C PHE A 78 -6.60 -9.34 -15.69
N TYR A 79 -6.91 -8.94 -14.45
CA TYR A 79 -5.88 -8.61 -13.46
C TYR A 79 -5.03 -9.81 -13.03
N LEU A 80 -5.62 -11.00 -12.87
CA LEU A 80 -4.90 -12.24 -12.61
C LEU A 80 -4.00 -12.65 -13.79
N ASP A 81 -4.53 -12.58 -15.00
CA ASP A 81 -3.83 -13.00 -16.21
C ASP A 81 -2.61 -12.12 -16.53
N ALA A 82 -2.56 -10.89 -16.00
CA ALA A 82 -1.39 -10.01 -16.09
C ALA A 82 -0.18 -10.50 -15.26
N TYR A 83 -0.38 -11.43 -14.33
CA TYR A 83 0.66 -11.99 -13.45
C TYR A 83 0.62 -13.53 -13.44
N PRO A 84 0.82 -14.19 -14.60
CA PRO A 84 0.53 -15.62 -14.75
C PRO A 84 1.43 -16.55 -13.91
N GLU A 85 2.63 -16.07 -13.57
CA GLU A 85 3.64 -16.81 -12.79
C GLU A 85 3.51 -16.57 -11.27
N ALA A 86 2.61 -15.69 -10.83
CA ALA A 86 2.39 -15.40 -9.42
C ALA A 86 1.32 -16.30 -8.81
N GLU A 87 1.46 -16.64 -7.53
CA GLU A 87 0.44 -17.35 -6.75
C GLU A 87 -0.71 -16.39 -6.36
N GLY A 88 -1.33 -15.78 -7.38
CA GLY A 88 -2.34 -14.73 -7.25
C GLY A 88 -1.78 -13.30 -7.39
N SER A 89 -2.69 -12.34 -7.58
CA SER A 89 -2.37 -10.92 -7.76
C SER A 89 -2.60 -10.14 -6.46
N PRO A 90 -1.63 -9.32 -6.01
CA PRO A 90 -1.78 -8.50 -4.81
C PRO A 90 -2.96 -7.51 -4.91
N LEU A 91 -3.68 -7.29 -3.84
CA LEU A 91 -4.77 -6.31 -3.79
C LEU A 91 -4.24 -4.95 -3.31
N HIS A 92 -3.43 -4.28 -4.14
CA HIS A 92 -2.78 -3.01 -3.79
C HIS A 92 -3.76 -1.90 -3.36
N ASP A 93 -4.48 -1.31 -4.33
CA ASP A 93 -5.37 -0.18 -4.06
C ASP A 93 -6.57 -0.54 -3.18
N PRO A 94 -7.22 -1.71 -3.34
CA PRO A 94 -8.32 -2.09 -2.46
C PRO A 94 -7.91 -2.15 -0.99
N LEU A 95 -6.68 -2.57 -0.68
CA LEU A 95 -6.22 -2.63 0.71
C LEU A 95 -6.19 -1.25 1.36
N ALA A 96 -5.81 -0.20 0.64
CA ALA A 96 -5.84 1.16 1.20
C ALA A 96 -7.26 1.60 1.59
N VAL A 97 -8.26 1.25 0.77
CA VAL A 97 -9.68 1.48 1.10
C VAL A 97 -10.10 0.64 2.31
N GLY A 98 -9.67 -0.63 2.37
CA GLY A 98 -9.88 -1.52 3.51
C GLY A 98 -9.34 -0.94 4.81
N VAL A 99 -8.07 -0.54 4.82
CA VAL A 99 -7.37 0.08 5.97
C VAL A 99 -8.00 1.40 6.40
N CYS A 100 -8.56 2.16 5.45
CA CYS A 100 -9.33 3.36 5.79
C CYS A 100 -10.57 3.02 6.64
N ALA A 101 -11.20 1.86 6.40
CA ALA A 101 -12.36 1.39 7.14
C ALA A 101 -11.99 0.65 8.43
N ASP A 102 -11.01 -0.25 8.38
CA ASP A 102 -10.57 -1.09 9.51
C ASP A 102 -9.07 -1.38 9.40
N GLU A 103 -8.29 -0.98 10.41
CA GLU A 103 -6.83 -1.17 10.40
C GLU A 103 -6.40 -2.60 10.75
N SER A 104 -7.31 -3.49 11.18
CA SER A 104 -6.99 -4.89 11.52
C SER A 104 -6.58 -5.76 10.33
N PHE A 105 -6.66 -5.23 9.10
CA PHE A 105 -6.12 -5.88 7.91
C PHE A 105 -4.58 -5.80 7.81
N VAL A 106 -3.93 -4.93 8.59
CA VAL A 106 -2.48 -4.72 8.52
C VAL A 106 -1.85 -4.67 9.91
N THR A 107 -0.56 -5.01 9.97
CA THR A 107 0.31 -4.53 11.04
C THR A 107 0.89 -3.19 10.61
N ALA A 108 1.02 -2.24 11.54
CA ALA A 108 1.49 -0.90 11.22
C ALA A 108 2.29 -0.29 12.37
N ALA A 109 3.25 0.55 12.01
CA ALA A 109 4.08 1.30 12.95
C ALA A 109 3.95 2.81 12.73
N ASP A 110 4.04 3.56 13.82
CA ASP A 110 4.07 5.02 13.76
C ASP A 110 5.48 5.52 13.46
N GLY A 111 5.59 6.51 12.57
CA GLY A 111 6.86 7.06 12.14
C GLY A 111 6.68 8.08 11.01
N THR A 112 7.79 8.63 10.53
CA THR A 112 7.77 9.48 9.33
C THR A 112 8.19 8.69 8.10
N VAL A 113 7.84 9.20 6.92
CA VAL A 113 8.35 8.75 5.64
C VAL A 113 9.05 9.92 4.96
N VAL A 114 10.25 9.68 4.43
CA VAL A 114 10.97 10.62 3.57
C VAL A 114 10.97 10.06 2.15
N VAL A 115 10.69 10.89 1.15
CA VAL A 115 10.70 10.47 -0.26
C VAL A 115 11.92 11.02 -0.97
N GLU A 116 12.68 10.15 -1.63
CA GLU A 116 13.79 10.57 -2.48
C GLU A 116 13.27 11.02 -3.86
N CYS A 117 13.51 12.28 -4.22
CA CYS A 117 12.95 12.89 -5.43
C CYS A 117 13.94 13.02 -6.58
N ALA A 118 15.24 13.17 -6.31
CA ALA A 118 16.22 13.65 -7.28
C ALA A 118 17.32 12.63 -7.63
N SER A 119 17.54 11.61 -6.78
CA SER A 119 18.59 10.61 -6.97
C SER A 119 18.47 9.84 -8.29
N GLU A 120 19.58 9.66 -9.00
CA GLU A 120 19.64 8.85 -10.23
C GLU A 120 19.26 7.38 -9.99
N LEU A 121 19.65 6.82 -8.84
CA LEU A 121 19.48 5.40 -8.54
C LEU A 121 18.27 5.10 -7.66
N THR A 122 17.82 6.07 -6.87
CA THR A 122 16.86 5.83 -5.79
C THR A 122 15.67 6.78 -5.80
N ARG A 123 15.42 7.51 -6.90
CA ARG A 123 14.20 8.29 -7.09
C ARG A 123 12.94 7.44 -6.83
N GLY A 124 12.01 7.97 -6.05
CA GLY A 124 10.79 7.30 -5.62
C GLY A 124 10.93 6.43 -4.37
N LYS A 125 12.13 6.29 -3.81
CA LYS A 125 12.32 5.51 -2.58
C LYS A 125 11.62 6.18 -1.41
N THR A 126 10.77 5.41 -0.72
CA THR A 126 10.12 5.81 0.53
C THR A 126 10.93 5.27 1.72
N VAL A 127 11.60 6.15 2.45
CA VAL A 127 12.42 5.80 3.61
C VAL A 127 11.59 5.96 4.88
N PHE A 128 11.25 4.85 5.53
CA PHE A 128 10.52 4.86 6.80
C PHE A 128 11.47 5.06 7.99
N ILE A 129 11.07 5.95 8.91
CA ILE A 129 11.78 6.23 10.16
C ILE A 129 10.78 6.05 11.32
N PRO A 130 10.82 4.92 12.04
CA PRO A 130 9.89 4.64 13.15
C PRO A 130 10.17 5.54 14.35
N TYR A 131 9.12 5.89 15.10
CA TYR A 131 9.25 6.69 16.33
C TYR A 131 9.72 5.89 17.53
N ASP A 132 9.22 4.66 17.66
CA ASP A 132 9.54 3.77 18.78
C ASP A 132 10.67 2.81 18.37
N SER A 133 11.84 3.37 18.06
CA SER A 133 13.03 2.57 17.80
C SER A 133 13.81 2.32 19.09
N ASP A 134 14.19 1.06 19.34
CA ASP A 134 15.09 0.67 20.45
C ASP A 134 16.48 1.33 20.35
N TYR A 135 16.80 1.94 19.21
CA TYR A 135 18.04 2.66 18.95
C TYR A 135 17.73 4.12 18.60
N PRO A 136 17.77 5.06 19.57
CA PRO A 136 17.55 6.47 19.28
C PRO A 136 18.57 6.97 18.26
N ARG A 137 18.06 7.44 17.11
CA ARG A 137 18.85 7.93 15.97
C ARG A 137 19.03 9.44 16.06
N ASP A 138 19.55 9.93 17.18
CA ASP A 138 19.63 11.38 17.47
C ASP A 138 20.40 12.15 16.38
N TYR A 139 21.35 11.51 15.72
CA TYR A 139 22.13 12.08 14.62
C TYR A 139 21.31 12.39 13.35
N TYR A 140 20.09 11.86 13.18
CA TYR A 140 19.21 12.32 12.10
C TYR A 140 18.84 13.80 12.24
N THR A 141 18.83 14.31 13.48
CA THR A 141 18.55 15.72 13.77
C THR A 141 19.73 16.64 13.45
N GLU A 142 20.94 16.10 13.28
CA GLU A 142 22.12 16.87 12.88
C GLU A 142 22.06 17.32 11.41
N SER A 143 21.26 16.63 10.58
CA SER A 143 20.97 17.05 9.21
C SER A 143 19.72 17.92 9.19
N PRO A 144 19.82 19.24 8.93
CA PRO A 144 18.64 20.11 8.90
C PRO A 144 17.60 19.68 7.87
N LEU A 145 18.05 19.07 6.76
CA LEU A 145 17.20 18.56 5.69
C LEU A 145 16.38 17.35 6.13
N VAL A 146 17.01 16.41 6.85
CA VAL A 146 16.30 15.25 7.40
C VAL A 146 15.38 15.68 8.54
N ALA A 147 15.87 16.53 9.45
CA ALA A 147 15.11 17.07 10.57
C ALA A 147 13.82 17.80 10.12
N ALA A 148 13.90 18.59 9.06
CA ALA A 148 12.73 19.28 8.50
C ALA A 148 11.67 18.30 7.96
N ARG A 149 12.10 17.17 7.38
CA ARG A 149 11.22 16.15 6.82
C ARG A 149 10.72 15.11 7.83
N THR A 150 11.30 15.05 9.03
CA THR A 150 10.90 14.12 10.10
C THR A 150 9.93 14.70 11.12
N ALA A 151 9.58 15.98 10.98
CA ALA A 151 8.68 16.69 11.90
C ALA A 151 7.22 16.19 11.88
N HIS A 152 6.80 15.48 10.82
CA HIS A 152 5.42 15.10 10.58
C HIS A 152 5.14 13.64 10.97
N ARG A 153 4.01 13.44 11.67
CA ARG A 153 3.55 12.12 12.13
C ARG A 153 2.76 11.39 11.05
N GLY A 154 3.27 10.22 10.68
CA GLY A 154 2.59 9.25 9.84
C GLY A 154 2.52 7.87 10.48
N ARG A 155 1.93 6.96 9.72
CA ARG A 155 1.83 5.54 10.03
C ARG A 155 2.12 4.76 8.75
N VAL A 156 2.82 3.64 8.85
CA VAL A 156 3.16 2.79 7.71
C VAL A 156 2.68 1.38 7.98
N ALA A 157 1.92 0.81 7.03
CA ALA A 157 1.56 -0.60 7.05
C ALA A 157 2.77 -1.45 6.65
N LEU A 158 3.20 -2.37 7.51
CA LEU A 158 4.43 -3.15 7.38
C LEU A 158 4.18 -4.65 7.19
N GLY A 159 2.93 -5.08 7.10
CA GLY A 159 2.59 -6.48 6.91
C GLY A 159 1.10 -6.75 7.01
N THR A 160 0.74 -8.02 7.01
CA THR A 160 -0.64 -8.49 7.12
C THR A 160 -1.11 -8.51 8.57
N GLY A 161 -2.33 -8.04 8.79
CA GLY A 161 -3.01 -8.10 10.08
C GLY A 161 -3.77 -9.42 10.29
N PRO A 162 -4.41 -9.59 11.45
CA PRO A 162 -5.12 -10.82 11.79
C PRO A 162 -6.43 -11.05 11.00
N ARG A 163 -7.00 -10.02 10.37
CA ARG A 163 -8.25 -10.12 9.60
C ARG A 163 -7.94 -10.36 8.13
N ASP A 164 -8.56 -11.38 7.53
CA ASP A 164 -8.37 -11.71 6.12
C ASP A 164 -9.00 -10.66 5.20
N PHE A 165 -8.15 -9.82 4.60
CA PHE A 165 -8.62 -8.78 3.70
C PHE A 165 -9.16 -9.34 2.37
N THR A 166 -8.55 -10.39 1.82
CA THR A 166 -8.98 -10.95 0.53
C THR A 166 -10.39 -11.55 0.65
N ALA A 167 -10.65 -12.30 1.73
CA ALA A 167 -11.97 -12.86 1.99
C ALA A 167 -13.05 -11.77 2.09
N ASP A 168 -12.76 -10.70 2.82
CA ASP A 168 -13.66 -9.55 2.97
C ASP A 168 -13.87 -8.78 1.66
N PHE A 169 -12.81 -8.63 0.86
CA PHE A 169 -12.89 -8.00 -0.44
C PHE A 169 -13.83 -8.78 -1.38
N VAL A 170 -13.66 -10.11 -1.47
CA VAL A 170 -14.55 -10.97 -2.27
C VAL A 170 -15.99 -10.90 -1.77
N ALA A 171 -16.19 -10.99 -0.45
CA ALA A 171 -17.52 -10.88 0.15
C ALA A 171 -18.17 -9.51 -0.10
N ALA A 172 -17.37 -8.44 -0.19
CA ALA A 172 -17.86 -7.09 -0.52
C ALA A 172 -18.27 -6.98 -1.99
N LEU A 173 -17.51 -7.56 -2.91
CA LEU A 173 -17.85 -7.60 -4.34
C LEU A 173 -19.18 -8.31 -4.59
N LEU A 174 -19.39 -9.46 -3.95
CA LEU A 174 -20.63 -10.24 -4.07
C LEU A 174 -21.90 -9.49 -3.62
N LYS A 175 -21.76 -8.49 -2.73
CA LYS A 175 -22.88 -7.68 -2.22
C LYS A 175 -23.27 -6.54 -3.15
N ARG A 176 -22.44 -6.19 -4.14
CA ARG A 176 -22.72 -5.08 -5.07
C ARG A 176 -23.42 -5.63 -6.31
N PRO A 177 -24.66 -5.18 -6.61
CA PRO A 177 -25.33 -5.57 -7.85
C PRO A 177 -24.55 -5.03 -9.07
N ALA A 178 -24.66 -5.72 -10.20
CA ALA A 178 -24.07 -5.28 -11.47
C ALA A 178 -24.40 -3.81 -11.75
N VAL A 179 -23.41 -3.07 -12.26
CA VAL A 179 -23.68 -1.85 -13.00
C VAL A 179 -24.26 -2.31 -14.33
N VAL A 180 -25.59 -2.33 -14.42
CA VAL A 180 -26.34 -2.61 -15.66
C VAL A 180 -26.23 -1.41 -16.59
#